data_AF-A0A535HKH3-F1
#
_entry.id   AF-A0A535HKH3-F1
#
_cell.length_a   1.000
_cell.length_b   1.000
_cell.length_c   1.000
_cell.angle_alpha   90.00
_cell.angle_beta   90.00
_cell.angle_gamma   90.00
#
_symmetry.space_group_name_H-M   'P 1'
#
loop_
_entity.id
_entity.type
_entity.pdbx_description
1 polymer ?
#
loop_
_entity_poly.entity_id
_entity_poly.type
_entity_poly.pdbx_seq_one_letter_code
_entity_poly.pdbx_strand_id
1 'polypeptide(L)'
;MPVTVYCRACGTMMRVPPVRLREGRKKFCSRACIVAARRARSLADHLAAHSVRSGEHLLWTGRPNASTGYGDFTWQGKRSSAHRAAWETANGKAVPSDLCGLHTCDIRHCIEPTHLFLGTKGDNNRDRTRKGRSAKGDRSGPRTHPERFMRGETHWKARPKVADVRTIRRRVAEGPVSLAALGREYGVNSATIGKVVQYKIWRSVE
;
A
#
# COMPACT_ATOMS: atom_id res chain seq x y z
N MET A 1 -38.54 -36.99 0.89
CA MET A 1 -37.59 -38.13 0.89
C MET A 1 -36.15 -37.61 0.92
N PRO A 2 -35.23 -38.21 1.71
CA PRO A 2 -33.81 -37.90 1.65
C PRO A 2 -33.24 -38.21 0.26
N VAL A 3 -32.29 -37.40 -0.19
CA VAL A 3 -31.57 -37.59 -1.46
C VAL A 3 -30.14 -38.05 -1.18
N THR A 4 -29.64 -38.90 -2.08
CA THR A 4 -28.27 -39.41 -2.02
C THR A 4 -27.31 -38.38 -2.60
N VAL A 5 -26.28 -38.01 -1.84
CA VAL A 5 -25.19 -37.14 -2.28
C VAL A 5 -23.86 -37.71 -1.83
N TYR A 6 -22.77 -37.34 -2.51
CA TYR A 6 -21.42 -37.78 -2.19
C TYR A 6 -20.62 -36.67 -1.52
N CYS A 7 -19.79 -37.04 -0.54
CA CYS A 7 -18.88 -36.10 0.10
C CYS A 7 -17.88 -35.56 -0.92
N ARG A 8 -17.77 -34.22 -1.04
CA ARG A 8 -16.84 -33.57 -1.98
C ARG A 8 -15.35 -33.72 -1.62
N ALA A 9 -15.03 -34.35 -0.48
CA ALA A 9 -13.64 -34.55 -0.03
C ALA A 9 -13.20 -36.02 -0.16
N CYS A 10 -14.02 -36.97 0.31
CA CYS A 10 -13.66 -38.39 0.38
C CYS A 10 -14.57 -39.31 -0.42
N GLY A 11 -15.59 -38.79 -1.10
CA GLY A 11 -16.54 -39.59 -1.89
C GLY A 11 -17.54 -40.40 -1.07
N THR A 12 -17.52 -40.36 0.26
CA THR A 12 -18.49 -41.10 1.10
C THR A 12 -19.93 -40.72 0.75
N MET A 13 -20.77 -41.74 0.52
CA MET A 13 -22.19 -41.59 0.26
C MET A 13 -22.94 -41.12 1.53
N MET A 14 -23.83 -40.15 1.37
CA MET A 14 -24.63 -39.57 2.45
C MET A 14 -26.10 -39.48 2.02
N ARG A 15 -27.02 -39.79 2.93
CA ARG A 15 -28.45 -39.49 2.75
C ARG A 15 -28.77 -38.15 3.42
N VAL A 16 -29.23 -37.19 2.64
CA VAL A 16 -29.41 -35.81 3.11
C VAL A 16 -30.83 -35.33 2.81
N PRO A 17 -31.56 -34.74 3.78
CA PRO A 17 -32.83 -34.09 3.51
C PRO A 17 -32.68 -32.94 2.50
N PRO A 18 -33.54 -32.81 1.46
CA PRO A 18 -33.41 -31.78 0.42
C PRO A 18 -33.25 -30.34 0.96
N VAL A 19 -33.88 -30.03 2.10
CA VAL A 19 -33.78 -28.72 2.76
C VAL A 19 -32.33 -28.35 3.10
N ARG A 20 -31.52 -29.30 3.56
CA ARG A 20 -30.10 -29.06 3.90
C ARG A 20 -29.26 -28.78 2.66
N LEU A 21 -29.63 -29.37 1.51
CA LEU A 21 -28.93 -29.11 0.25
C LEU A 21 -29.27 -27.73 -0.30
N ARG A 22 -30.54 -27.29 -0.22
CA ARG A 22 -30.95 -25.93 -0.63
C ARG A 22 -30.25 -24.83 0.17
N GLU A 23 -30.01 -25.07 1.45
CA GLU A 23 -29.18 -24.19 2.31
C GLU A 23 -27.67 -24.24 1.99
N GLY A 24 -27.26 -25.03 0.99
CA GLY A 24 -25.86 -25.25 0.65
C GLY A 24 -25.06 -26.02 1.71
N ARG A 25 -25.74 -26.70 2.65
CA ARG A 25 -25.15 -27.50 3.73
C ARG A 25 -24.93 -28.95 3.29
N LYS A 26 -24.27 -29.74 4.16
CA LYS A 26 -24.00 -31.19 3.97
C LYS A 26 -23.23 -31.54 2.68
N LYS A 27 -22.32 -30.65 2.25
CA LYS A 27 -21.32 -30.91 1.19
C LYS A 27 -20.23 -31.91 1.60
N PHE A 28 -20.07 -32.14 2.90
CA PHE A 28 -19.03 -32.97 3.50
C PHE A 28 -19.59 -33.86 4.60
N CYS A 29 -19.04 -35.06 4.77
CA CYS A 29 -19.52 -36.04 5.75
C CYS A 29 -19.06 -35.75 7.19
N SER A 30 -17.93 -35.04 7.37
CA SER A 30 -17.35 -34.77 8.68
C SER A 30 -16.59 -33.44 8.73
N ARG A 31 -16.29 -32.97 9.95
CA ARG A 31 -15.41 -31.81 10.19
C ARG A 31 -14.03 -32.03 9.56
N ALA A 32 -13.50 -33.24 9.62
CA ALA A 32 -12.23 -33.60 9.01
C ALA A 32 -12.28 -33.41 7.48
N CYS A 33 -13.34 -33.85 6.82
CA CYS A 33 -13.54 -33.64 5.38
C CYS A 33 -13.70 -32.17 5.00
N ILE A 34 -14.33 -31.35 5.85
CA ILE A 34 -14.39 -29.90 5.64
C ILE A 34 -12.98 -29.29 5.69
N VAL A 35 -12.17 -29.70 6.68
CA VAL A 35 -10.80 -29.20 6.85
C VAL A 35 -9.91 -29.67 5.68
N ALA A 36 -10.01 -30.94 5.30
CA ALA A 36 -9.29 -31.51 4.16
C ALA A 36 -9.61 -30.76 2.86
N ALA A 37 -10.91 -30.54 2.56
CA ALA A 37 -11.32 -29.78 1.38
C ALA A 37 -10.85 -28.32 1.40
N ARG A 38 -10.83 -27.68 2.58
CA ARG A 38 -10.27 -26.33 2.72
C ARG A 38 -8.76 -26.29 2.47
N ARG A 39 -8.03 -27.31 2.92
CA ARG A 39 -6.57 -27.45 2.70
C ARG A 39 -6.22 -27.79 1.26
N ALA A 40 -7.05 -28.58 0.60
CA ALA A 40 -6.87 -28.97 -0.81
C ALA A 40 -7.20 -27.83 -1.78
N ARG A 41 -7.88 -26.76 -1.34
CA ARG A 41 -8.22 -25.62 -2.18
C ARG A 41 -6.94 -24.93 -2.65
N SER A 42 -6.81 -24.75 -3.96
CA SER A 42 -5.70 -23.99 -4.53
C SER A 42 -5.87 -22.48 -4.30
N LEU A 43 -4.75 -21.74 -4.38
CA LEU A 43 -4.80 -20.28 -4.36
C LEU A 43 -5.58 -19.74 -5.56
N ALA A 44 -5.46 -20.37 -6.73
CA ALA A 44 -6.22 -20.04 -7.93
C ALA A 44 -7.74 -20.12 -7.69
N ASP A 45 -8.22 -21.20 -7.09
CA ASP A 45 -9.65 -21.35 -6.75
C ASP A 45 -10.12 -20.32 -5.72
N HIS A 46 -9.22 -19.88 -4.84
CA HIS A 46 -9.50 -18.81 -3.90
C HIS A 46 -9.70 -17.47 -4.60
N LEU A 47 -8.77 -17.11 -5.48
CA LEU A 47 -8.82 -15.89 -6.27
C LEU A 47 -10.07 -15.87 -7.16
N ALA A 48 -10.33 -16.95 -7.91
CA ALA A 48 -11.48 -17.07 -8.80
C ALA A 48 -12.81 -16.84 -8.06
N ALA A 49 -13.00 -17.48 -6.90
CA ALA A 49 -14.26 -17.35 -6.15
C ALA A 49 -14.48 -15.98 -5.50
N HIS A 50 -13.44 -15.14 -5.40
CA HIS A 50 -13.51 -13.79 -4.84
C HIS A 50 -13.22 -12.75 -5.91
N SER A 51 -13.59 -13.05 -7.14
CA SER A 51 -13.44 -12.13 -8.25
C SER A 51 -14.64 -12.18 -9.18
N VAL A 52 -14.89 -11.05 -9.84
CA VAL A 52 -15.93 -10.92 -10.86
C VAL A 52 -15.30 -10.34 -12.12
N ARG A 53 -15.65 -10.90 -13.28
CA ARG A 53 -15.21 -10.40 -14.58
C ARG A 53 -15.99 -9.12 -14.91
N SER A 54 -15.26 -8.06 -15.30
CA SER A 54 -15.81 -6.78 -15.73
C SER A 54 -14.99 -6.26 -16.90
N GLY A 55 -15.49 -6.47 -18.13
CA GLY A 55 -14.72 -6.25 -19.35
C GLY A 55 -13.42 -7.04 -19.34
N GLU A 56 -12.30 -6.36 -19.63
CA GLU A 56 -10.96 -6.95 -19.60
C GLU A 56 -10.42 -7.15 -18.17
N HIS A 57 -11.10 -6.64 -17.14
CA HIS A 57 -10.63 -6.71 -15.75
C HIS A 57 -11.22 -7.89 -14.99
N LEU A 58 -10.40 -8.49 -14.14
CA LEU A 58 -10.85 -9.39 -13.08
C LEU A 58 -10.84 -8.61 -11.77
N LEU A 59 -12.01 -8.27 -11.24
CA LEU A 59 -12.14 -7.40 -10.06
C LEU A 59 -12.28 -8.22 -8.78
N TRP A 60 -11.42 -7.97 -7.81
CA TRP A 60 -11.50 -8.53 -6.47
C TRP A 60 -12.76 -8.04 -5.75
N THR A 61 -13.53 -8.98 -5.20
CA THR A 61 -14.77 -8.71 -4.45
C THR A 61 -14.62 -8.91 -2.94
N GLY A 62 -13.45 -9.37 -2.49
CA GLY A 62 -13.15 -9.44 -1.06
C GLY A 62 -12.88 -8.08 -0.43
N ARG A 63 -12.64 -8.09 0.88
CA ARG A 63 -12.41 -6.86 1.65
C ARG A 63 -11.20 -6.09 1.11
N PRO A 64 -11.29 -4.76 0.95
CA PRO A 64 -10.15 -3.93 0.66
C PRO A 64 -9.42 -3.52 1.95
N ASN A 65 -8.12 -3.33 1.83
CA ASN A 65 -7.30 -2.75 2.87
C ASN A 65 -7.70 -1.29 3.11
N ALA A 66 -8.11 -0.93 4.34
CA ALA A 66 -8.63 0.40 4.66
C ALA A 66 -7.62 1.54 4.38
N SER A 67 -6.32 1.28 4.55
CA SER A 67 -5.28 2.30 4.38
C SER A 67 -4.84 2.48 2.92
N THR A 68 -4.83 1.39 2.14
CA THR A 68 -4.25 1.39 0.79
C THR A 68 -5.30 1.23 -0.33
N GLY A 69 -6.50 0.75 -0.01
CA GLY A 69 -7.57 0.47 -0.96
C GLY A 69 -7.31 -0.73 -1.88
N TYR A 70 -6.22 -1.48 -1.70
CA TYR A 70 -6.00 -2.73 -2.47
C TYR A 70 -6.81 -3.88 -1.88
N GLY A 71 -7.20 -4.84 -2.72
CA GLY A 71 -7.74 -6.10 -2.23
C GLY A 71 -6.74 -6.84 -1.34
N ASP A 72 -7.16 -7.30 -0.17
CA ASP A 72 -6.33 -8.08 0.74
C ASP A 72 -7.06 -9.31 1.28
N PHE A 73 -6.27 -10.32 1.68
CA PHE A 73 -6.78 -11.55 2.27
C PHE A 73 -5.67 -12.28 3.03
N THR A 74 -6.08 -13.28 3.82
CA THR A 74 -5.15 -14.19 4.51
C THR A 74 -5.25 -15.56 3.88
N TRP A 75 -4.12 -16.10 3.45
CA TRP A 75 -3.98 -17.43 2.86
C TRP A 75 -2.97 -18.24 3.66
N GLN A 76 -3.37 -19.40 4.16
CA GLN A 76 -2.53 -20.29 4.98
C GLN A 76 -1.79 -19.56 6.13
N GLY A 77 -2.48 -18.63 6.80
CA GLY A 77 -1.93 -17.85 7.92
C GLY A 77 -1.07 -16.64 7.50
N LYS A 78 -0.81 -16.45 6.21
CA LYS A 78 -0.04 -15.31 5.69
C LYS A 78 -0.96 -14.28 5.02
N ARG A 79 -0.79 -13.00 5.36
CA ARG A 79 -1.48 -11.90 4.69
C ARG A 79 -0.85 -11.67 3.31
N SER A 80 -1.68 -11.50 2.29
CA SER A 80 -1.23 -11.19 0.93
C SER A 80 -2.18 -10.17 0.28
N SER A 81 -1.66 -9.37 -0.66
CA SER A 81 -2.50 -8.55 -1.53
C SER A 81 -3.05 -9.42 -2.67
N ALA A 82 -4.30 -9.18 -3.05
CA ALA A 82 -5.01 -9.96 -4.07
C ALA A 82 -4.29 -9.93 -5.43
N HIS A 83 -3.83 -8.75 -5.86
CA HIS A 83 -3.11 -8.61 -7.12
C HIS A 83 -1.76 -9.35 -7.10
N ARG A 84 -1.02 -9.30 -5.99
CA ARG A 84 0.27 -9.99 -5.88
C ARG A 84 0.07 -11.50 -5.97
N ALA A 85 -0.90 -12.03 -5.23
CA ALA A 85 -1.23 -13.45 -5.28
C ALA A 85 -1.68 -13.90 -6.68
N ALA A 86 -2.42 -13.05 -7.41
CA ALA A 86 -2.83 -13.35 -8.78
C ALA A 86 -1.65 -13.40 -9.74
N TRP A 87 -0.72 -12.45 -9.64
CA TRP A 87 0.53 -12.50 -10.41
C TRP A 87 1.35 -13.74 -10.07
N GLU A 88 1.54 -14.06 -8.79
CA GLU A 88 2.31 -15.24 -8.34
C GLU A 88 1.69 -16.54 -8.85
N THR A 89 0.35 -16.63 -8.82
CA THR A 89 -0.40 -17.80 -9.31
C THR A 89 -0.26 -17.97 -10.81
N ALA A 90 -0.41 -16.89 -11.58
CA ALA A 90 -0.34 -16.94 -13.04
C ALA A 90 1.07 -17.22 -13.57
N ASN A 91 2.10 -16.77 -12.86
CA ASN A 91 3.50 -16.93 -13.27
C ASN A 91 4.17 -18.15 -12.62
N GLY A 92 3.51 -18.82 -11.66
CA GLY A 92 4.08 -19.94 -10.91
C GLY A 92 5.32 -19.57 -10.09
N LYS A 93 5.51 -18.29 -9.76
CA LYS A 93 6.72 -17.76 -9.11
C LYS A 93 6.35 -16.77 -8.02
N ALA A 94 7.07 -16.82 -6.90
CA ALA A 94 6.93 -15.81 -5.86
C ALA A 94 7.46 -14.46 -6.35
N VAL A 95 6.78 -13.35 -6.00
CA VAL A 95 7.32 -12.02 -6.28
C VAL A 95 8.53 -11.78 -5.37
N PRO A 96 9.69 -11.36 -5.90
CA PRO A 96 10.84 -10.98 -5.08
C PRO A 96 10.50 -9.91 -4.02
N SER A 97 11.18 -9.93 -2.88
CA SER A 97 10.85 -9.06 -1.73
C SER A 97 11.09 -7.57 -1.99
N ASP A 98 11.95 -7.25 -2.95
CA ASP A 98 12.30 -5.91 -3.41
C ASP A 98 11.39 -5.38 -4.52
N LEU A 99 10.55 -6.25 -5.11
CA LEU A 99 9.64 -5.91 -6.19
C LEU A 99 8.18 -5.79 -5.72
N CYS A 100 7.43 -4.96 -6.45
CA CYS A 100 6.01 -4.69 -6.28
C CYS A 100 5.24 -5.18 -7.51
N GLY A 101 4.04 -5.72 -7.31
CA GLY A 101 3.07 -5.92 -8.40
C GLY A 101 2.41 -4.58 -8.72
N LEU A 102 2.63 -4.07 -9.92
CA LEU A 102 2.12 -2.79 -10.40
C LEU A 102 1.03 -3.02 -11.45
N HIS A 103 0.07 -2.09 -11.50
CA HIS A 103 -1.05 -2.14 -12.42
C HIS A 103 -0.77 -1.29 -13.67
N THR A 104 -1.03 -1.85 -14.85
CA THR A 104 -1.13 -1.05 -16.09
C THR A 104 -2.46 -0.30 -16.15
N CYS A 105 -3.55 -0.96 -15.73
CA CYS A 105 -4.93 -0.43 -15.76
C CYS A 105 -5.27 0.51 -14.60
N ASP A 106 -4.40 0.62 -13.59
CA ASP A 106 -4.56 1.52 -12.45
C ASP A 106 -5.80 1.31 -11.55
N ILE A 107 -6.51 0.19 -11.70
CA ILE A 107 -7.66 -0.18 -10.87
C ILE A 107 -7.17 -1.02 -9.68
N ARG A 108 -7.26 -0.49 -8.46
CA ARG A 108 -6.69 -1.13 -7.24
C ARG A 108 -7.26 -2.52 -6.93
N HIS A 109 -8.49 -2.80 -7.35
CA HIS A 109 -9.14 -4.09 -7.17
C HIS A 109 -8.93 -5.04 -8.36
N CYS A 110 -8.29 -4.61 -9.45
CA CYS A 110 -8.01 -5.50 -10.56
C CYS A 110 -6.91 -6.50 -10.17
N ILE A 111 -7.17 -7.77 -10.44
CA ILE A 111 -6.26 -8.90 -10.22
C ILE A 111 -5.99 -9.66 -11.52
N GLU A 112 -6.39 -9.11 -12.67
CA GLU A 112 -6.14 -9.71 -13.98
C GLU A 112 -4.63 -9.81 -14.22
N PRO A 113 -4.04 -11.02 -14.37
CA PRO A 113 -2.60 -11.17 -14.51
C PRO A 113 -1.98 -10.37 -15.66
N THR A 114 -2.67 -10.22 -16.79
CA THR A 114 -2.16 -9.44 -17.95
C THR A 114 -2.07 -7.94 -17.66
N HIS A 115 -2.75 -7.46 -16.62
CA HIS A 115 -2.65 -6.06 -16.16
C HIS A 115 -1.62 -5.85 -15.06
N LEU A 116 -0.86 -6.89 -14.68
CA LEU A 116 0.08 -6.88 -13.58
C LEU A 116 1.51 -7.10 -14.07
N PHE A 117 2.41 -6.22 -13.66
CA PHE A 117 3.84 -6.34 -13.95
C PHE A 117 4.67 -6.09 -12.69
N LEU A 118 5.90 -6.59 -12.67
CA LEU A 118 6.82 -6.35 -11.56
C LEU A 118 7.60 -5.06 -11.78
N GLY A 119 7.78 -4.30 -10.71
CA GLY A 119 8.65 -3.13 -10.71
C GLY A 119 9.17 -2.80 -9.32
N THR A 120 10.21 -1.99 -9.27
CA THR A 120 10.74 -1.50 -7.99
C THR A 120 9.78 -0.47 -7.38
N LYS A 121 9.99 -0.15 -6.10
CA LYS A 121 9.33 1.02 -5.47
C LYS A 121 9.64 2.33 -6.22
N GLY A 122 10.84 2.43 -6.81
CA GLY A 122 11.22 3.56 -7.66
C GLY A 122 10.38 3.65 -8.93
N ASP A 123 10.15 2.52 -9.61
CA ASP A 123 9.28 2.44 -10.78
C ASP A 123 7.85 2.86 -10.45
N ASN A 124 7.30 2.37 -9.34
CA ASN A 124 5.97 2.76 -8.87
C ASN A 124 5.86 4.28 -8.63
N ASN A 125 6.89 4.88 -8.01
CA ASN A 125 6.91 6.31 -7.74
C ASN A 125 7.02 7.15 -9.02
N ARG A 126 7.83 6.69 -9.98
CA ARG A 126 7.95 7.30 -11.30
C ARG A 126 6.64 7.22 -12.07
N ASP A 127 6.01 6.04 -12.10
CA ASP A 127 4.74 5.80 -12.79
C ASP A 127 3.60 6.66 -12.21
N ARG A 128 3.48 6.69 -10.87
CA ARG A 128 2.53 7.59 -10.17
C ARG A 128 2.74 9.05 -10.56
N THR A 129 3.99 9.49 -10.64
CA THR A 129 4.34 10.87 -10.98
C THR A 129 4.01 11.17 -12.44
N ARG A 130 4.39 10.27 -13.36
CA ARG A 130 4.06 10.36 -14.80
C ARG A 130 2.55 10.46 -15.03
N LYS A 131 1.77 9.69 -14.28
CA LYS A 131 0.30 9.68 -14.34
C LYS A 131 -0.37 10.84 -13.60
N GLY A 132 0.38 11.79 -13.04
CA GLY A 132 -0.19 12.96 -12.36
C GLY A 132 -0.94 12.65 -11.06
N ARG A 133 -0.69 11.49 -10.45
CA ARG A 133 -1.39 11.00 -9.25
C ARG A 133 -0.76 11.45 -7.94
N SER A 134 0.38 12.13 -8.02
CA SER A 134 0.99 12.78 -6.87
C SER A 134 0.14 13.98 -6.44
N ALA A 135 -0.18 14.05 -5.14
CA ALA A 135 -0.85 15.19 -4.55
C ALA A 135 0.00 16.47 -4.74
N LYS A 136 -0.61 17.51 -5.32
CA LYS A 136 0.00 18.82 -5.60
C LYS A 136 -1.04 19.92 -5.41
N GLY A 137 -0.61 21.16 -5.16
CA GLY A 137 -1.50 22.30 -4.96
C GLY A 137 -2.50 22.03 -3.83
N ASP A 138 -3.78 22.28 -4.06
CA ASP A 138 -4.83 22.10 -3.06
C ASP A 138 -5.18 20.63 -2.77
N ARG A 139 -4.53 19.67 -3.45
CA ARG A 139 -4.56 18.25 -3.05
C ARG A 139 -3.44 17.90 -2.06
N SER A 140 -2.52 18.81 -1.81
CA SER A 140 -1.35 18.60 -0.96
C SER A 140 -1.70 18.78 0.51
N GLY A 141 -1.67 17.70 1.29
CA GLY A 141 -1.92 17.73 2.73
C GLY A 141 -1.13 18.79 3.50
N PRO A 142 0.20 18.96 3.29
CA PRO A 142 0.96 20.02 3.96
C PRO A 142 0.48 21.45 3.68
N ARG A 143 -0.26 21.66 2.59
CA ARG A 143 -0.82 22.97 2.22
C ARG A 143 -2.22 23.15 2.78
N THR A 144 -3.08 22.13 2.71
CA THR A 144 -4.48 22.23 3.17
C THR A 144 -4.64 21.99 4.67
N HIS A 145 -3.72 21.27 5.29
CA HIS A 145 -3.72 20.93 6.71
C HIS A 145 -2.35 21.23 7.36
N PRO A 146 -1.84 22.47 7.27
CA PRO A 146 -0.52 22.83 7.79
C PRO A 146 -0.36 22.52 9.29
N GLU A 147 -1.44 22.53 10.06
CA GLU A 147 -1.49 22.22 11.49
C GLU A 147 -1.08 20.77 11.81
N ARG A 148 -1.22 19.84 10.86
CA ARG A 148 -0.84 18.43 11.05
C ARG A 148 0.65 18.16 10.87
N PHE A 149 1.39 19.16 10.37
CA PHE A 149 2.80 19.01 10.05
C PHE A 149 3.65 19.90 10.94
N MET A 150 4.54 19.30 11.71
CA MET A 150 5.53 20.02 12.50
C MET A 150 6.42 20.85 11.56
N ARG A 151 6.55 22.15 11.87
CA ARG A 151 7.31 23.13 11.08
C ARG A 151 8.24 23.93 11.98
N GLY A 152 9.38 24.32 11.43
CA GLY A 152 10.37 25.08 12.19
C GLY A 152 10.77 24.33 13.46
N GLU A 153 10.86 25.03 14.59
CA GLU A 153 11.37 24.49 15.86
C GLU A 153 10.53 23.38 16.46
N THR A 154 9.23 23.33 16.13
CA THR A 154 8.34 22.24 16.57
C THR A 154 8.75 20.90 15.98
N HIS A 155 9.51 20.89 14.88
CA HIS A 155 10.09 19.67 14.34
C HIS A 155 11.36 19.31 15.11
N TRP A 156 11.38 18.13 15.72
CA TRP A 156 12.45 17.64 16.58
C TRP A 156 13.85 17.64 15.93
N LYS A 157 13.96 17.40 14.62
CA LYS A 157 15.24 17.52 13.86
C LYS A 157 15.53 18.92 13.30
N ALA A 158 14.70 19.92 13.55
CA ALA A 158 14.91 21.23 12.96
C ALA A 158 16.21 21.85 13.46
N ARG A 159 17.06 22.19 12.49
CA ARG A 159 18.27 22.98 12.64
C ARG A 159 18.31 24.00 11.48
N PRO A 160 18.71 25.26 11.72
CA PRO A 160 19.01 25.87 13.03
C PRO A 160 17.74 26.07 13.89
N LYS A 161 17.89 26.37 15.20
CA LYS A 161 16.79 26.80 16.09
C LYS A 161 16.46 28.29 15.86
N VAL A 162 15.36 28.82 16.40
CA VAL A 162 14.93 30.23 16.27
C VAL A 162 16.02 31.17 16.78
N ALA A 163 16.65 30.83 17.91
CA ALA A 163 17.77 31.61 18.45
C ALA A 163 18.99 31.62 17.49
N ASP A 164 19.29 30.49 16.87
CA ASP A 164 20.36 30.37 15.87
C ASP A 164 20.00 31.18 14.62
N VAL A 165 18.75 31.12 14.14
CA VAL A 165 18.28 31.88 12.98
C VAL A 165 18.47 33.38 13.18
N ARG A 166 18.05 33.90 14.35
CA ARG A 166 18.27 35.31 14.74
C ARG A 166 19.76 35.67 14.73
N THR A 167 20.59 34.79 15.31
CA THR A 167 22.03 34.99 15.39
C THR A 167 22.70 34.98 14.02
N ILE A 168 22.34 34.03 13.16
CA ILE A 168 22.84 33.91 11.79
C ILE A 168 22.53 35.18 11.00
N ARG A 169 21.29 35.68 11.07
CA ARG A 169 20.88 36.88 10.33
C ARG A 169 21.56 38.13 10.83
N ARG A 170 21.66 38.30 12.16
CA ARG A 170 22.39 39.42 12.76
C ARG A 170 23.87 39.43 12.31
N ARG A 171 24.56 38.30 12.40
CA ARG A 171 25.98 38.19 12.00
C ARG A 171 26.21 38.51 10.52
N VAL A 172 25.27 38.15 9.65
CA VAL A 172 25.34 38.48 8.22
C VAL A 172 25.05 39.96 7.96
N ALA A 173 24.18 40.58 8.76
CA ALA A 173 23.89 42.01 8.66
C ALA A 173 25.04 42.89 9.19
N GLU A 174 25.75 42.43 10.21
CA GLU A 174 26.89 43.14 10.84
C GLU A 174 28.16 43.15 9.96
N GLY A 175 28.26 42.25 8.97
CA GLY A 175 29.40 42.23 8.06
C GLY A 175 29.55 40.95 7.25
N PRO A 176 30.59 40.87 6.39
CA PRO A 176 30.83 39.71 5.55
C PRO A 176 31.19 38.49 6.40
N VAL A 177 30.32 37.48 6.38
CA VAL A 177 30.52 36.19 7.03
C VAL A 177 30.39 35.04 6.03
N SER A 178 31.21 34.01 6.20
CA SER A 178 31.16 32.83 5.32
C SER A 178 29.94 31.96 5.64
N LEU A 179 29.02 31.83 4.67
CA LEU A 179 27.85 30.95 4.80
C LEU A 179 28.26 29.47 4.98
N ALA A 180 29.41 29.07 4.44
CA ALA A 180 29.95 27.73 4.63
C ALA A 180 30.47 27.50 6.05
N ALA A 181 31.09 28.52 6.66
CA ALA A 181 31.52 28.46 8.05
C ALA A 181 30.31 28.38 8.99
N LEU A 182 29.30 29.24 8.79
CA LEU A 182 28.04 29.19 9.53
C LEU A 182 27.33 27.83 9.36
N GLY A 183 27.38 27.25 8.16
CA GLY A 183 26.84 25.91 7.93
C GLY A 183 27.48 24.86 8.82
N ARG A 184 28.82 24.82 8.87
CA ARG A 184 29.55 23.90 9.75
C ARG A 184 29.24 24.14 11.23
N GLU A 185 29.20 25.40 11.64
CA GLU A 185 28.90 25.82 13.02
C GLU A 185 27.52 25.32 13.49
N TYR A 186 26.49 25.49 12.67
CA TYR A 186 25.11 25.12 13.01
C TYR A 186 24.70 23.72 12.53
N GLY A 187 25.63 22.94 11.96
CA GLY A 187 25.40 21.57 11.50
C GLY A 187 24.42 21.47 10.31
N VAL A 188 24.45 22.45 9.41
CA VAL A 188 23.63 22.48 8.18
C VAL A 188 24.49 22.83 6.96
N ASN A 189 24.05 22.51 5.75
CA ASN A 189 24.79 22.93 4.57
C ASN A 189 24.70 24.45 4.33
N SER A 190 25.66 25.01 3.60
CA SER A 190 25.71 26.45 3.27
C SER A 190 24.47 26.95 2.52
N ALA A 191 23.84 26.10 1.70
CA ALA A 191 22.60 26.43 1.01
C ALA A 191 21.42 26.63 1.97
N THR A 192 21.36 25.88 3.07
CA THR A 192 20.36 26.08 4.13
C THR A 192 20.58 27.42 4.81
N ILE A 193 21.82 27.78 5.17
CA ILE A 193 22.13 29.10 5.71
C ILE A 193 21.70 30.21 4.73
N GLY A 194 22.01 30.06 3.44
CA GLY A 194 21.57 31.01 2.42
C GLY A 194 20.04 31.18 2.38
N LYS A 195 19.28 30.09 2.51
CA LYS A 195 17.80 30.17 2.58
C LYS A 195 17.29 30.81 3.87
N VAL A 196 17.98 30.64 5.00
CA VAL A 196 17.68 31.31 6.28
C VAL A 196 17.84 32.82 6.13
N VAL A 197 18.98 33.25 5.58
CA VAL A 197 19.32 34.67 5.35
C VAL A 197 18.35 35.32 4.36
N GLN A 198 17.97 34.62 3.29
CA GLN A 198 17.03 35.11 2.28
C GLN A 198 15.55 35.03 2.72
N TYR A 199 15.27 34.71 3.99
CA TYR A 199 13.90 34.50 4.51
C TYR A 199 13.07 33.49 3.69
N LYS A 200 13.70 32.61 2.91
CA LYS A 200 12.98 31.58 2.12
C LYS A 200 12.44 30.47 3.02
N ILE A 201 13.18 30.17 4.09
CA ILE A 201 12.79 29.34 5.23
C ILE A 201 12.87 30.17 6.51
N TRP A 202 12.12 29.81 7.56
CA TRP A 202 11.99 30.62 8.80
C TRP A 202 11.48 32.05 8.52
N ARG A 203 10.45 32.15 7.66
CA ARG A 203 9.87 33.42 7.17
C ARG A 203 9.40 34.37 8.29
N SER A 204 8.85 33.81 9.36
CA SER A 204 8.23 34.56 10.46
C SER A 204 9.17 34.84 11.62
N VAL A 205 10.40 34.32 11.58
CA VAL A 205 11.45 34.71 12.52
C VAL A 205 12.04 35.99 11.97
N GLU A 206 12.40 36.96 12.80
CA GLU A 206 13.16 38.14 12.40
C GLU A 206 14.65 37.85 12.44
#